data_AF-A0A2T4V5T2-F1
#
_entry.id   AF-A0A2T4V5T2-F1
#
_cell.length_a   1.000
_cell.length_b   1.000
_cell.length_c   1.000
_cell.angle_alpha   90.00
_cell.angle_beta   90.00
_cell.angle_gamma   90.00
#
_symmetry.space_group_name_H-M   'P 1'
#
loop_
_entity.id
_entity.type
_entity.pdbx_description
1 polymer ?
#
loop_
_entity_poly.entity_id
_entity_poly.type
_entity_poly.pdbx_seq_one_letter_code
_entity_poly.pdbx_strand_id
1 'polypeptide(L)'
;MTEETDWEELQTLAQDVFESGAPLELSSETRALLARTARQVAISQQDAEDALRSLPTATTLLREIRQRIRDGSHRLGDALDQAGKLQKKGDLDRAHQVMRDLLAVEVVPLYREHAEVQLEELTGLMEVLATGRLNPDLPDRPQLAVLAQRIQQGHALALTDDIRALLRRIAPTAAVSETETEEALKSPEGAEALMEMILSRFQKGERRFLRSMYRMTSLRDAGDLEGARQQMRDVLAVEVVPLYREMAEEQLRGLDSPPPVS
;
A
#
# COMPACT_ATOMS: atom_id res chain seq x y z
N MET A 1 -6.97 5.94 -15.90
CA MET A 1 -7.98 5.02 -16.47
C MET A 1 -7.50 4.38 -17.76
N THR A 2 -6.93 5.08 -18.74
CA THR A 2 -6.49 4.47 -20.02
C THR A 2 -5.29 3.52 -19.88
N GLU A 3 -4.34 3.78 -18.97
CA GLU A 3 -3.16 2.92 -18.79
C GLU A 3 -3.49 1.57 -18.15
N GLU A 4 -4.41 1.58 -17.17
CA GLU A 4 -4.90 0.37 -16.51
C GLU A 4 -5.64 -0.54 -17.49
N THR A 5 -6.50 0.04 -18.33
CA THR A 5 -7.17 -0.69 -19.42
C THR A 5 -6.19 -1.23 -20.46
N ASP A 6 -5.18 -0.46 -20.86
CA ASP A 6 -4.14 -0.93 -21.80
C ASP A 6 -3.36 -2.13 -21.24
N TRP A 7 -3.07 -2.17 -19.93
CA TRP A 7 -2.33 -3.28 -19.31
C TRP A 7 -3.17 -4.53 -19.14
N GLU A 8 -4.46 -4.39 -18.83
CA GLU A 8 -5.43 -5.51 -18.79
C GLU A 8 -5.61 -6.15 -20.17
N GLU A 9 -5.77 -5.33 -21.21
CA GLU A 9 -5.86 -5.78 -22.61
C GLU A 9 -4.57 -6.51 -23.04
N LEU A 10 -3.40 -5.97 -22.68
CA LEU A 10 -2.11 -6.60 -22.96
C LEU A 10 -1.94 -7.92 -22.20
N GLN A 11 -2.40 -7.99 -20.94
CA GLN A 11 -2.35 -9.22 -20.16
C GLN A 11 -3.20 -10.31 -20.80
N THR A 12 -4.41 -9.97 -21.28
CA THR A 12 -5.28 -10.88 -22.01
C THR A 12 -4.61 -11.38 -23.30
N LEU A 13 -4.06 -10.48 -24.11
CA LEU A 13 -3.32 -10.84 -25.32
C LEU A 13 -2.11 -11.74 -25.02
N ALA A 14 -1.35 -11.44 -23.98
CA ALA A 14 -0.18 -12.21 -23.59
C ALA A 14 -0.55 -13.62 -23.08
N GLN A 15 -1.68 -13.73 -22.36
CA GLN A 15 -2.25 -14.99 -21.92
C GLN A 15 -2.59 -15.88 -23.13
N ASP A 16 -3.31 -15.33 -24.10
CA ASP A 16 -3.70 -16.07 -25.29
C ASP A 16 -2.50 -16.56 -26.10
N VAL A 17 -1.52 -15.68 -26.31
CA VAL A 17 -0.34 -16.01 -27.13
C VAL A 17 0.60 -16.99 -26.43
N PHE A 18 0.89 -16.79 -25.14
CA PHE A 18 1.93 -17.56 -24.45
C PHE A 18 1.41 -18.77 -23.67
N GLU A 19 0.15 -18.76 -23.23
CA GLU A 19 -0.41 -19.83 -22.39
C GLU A 19 -1.42 -20.68 -23.16
N SER A 20 -2.27 -20.05 -23.97
CA SER A 20 -3.24 -20.75 -24.83
C SER A 20 -2.65 -21.16 -26.19
N GLY A 21 -1.48 -20.63 -26.58
CA GLY A 21 -0.80 -20.93 -27.84
C GLY A 21 -1.47 -20.32 -29.08
N ALA A 22 -2.32 -19.31 -28.90
CA ALA A 22 -2.93 -18.60 -30.01
C ALA A 22 -1.87 -17.85 -30.84
N PRO A 23 -2.01 -17.80 -32.18
CA PRO A 23 -1.12 -17.00 -32.99
C PRO A 23 -1.30 -15.51 -32.67
N LEU A 24 -0.21 -14.76 -32.52
CA LEU A 24 -0.28 -13.30 -32.41
C LEU A 24 -0.68 -12.71 -33.76
N GLU A 25 -1.82 -12.04 -33.83
CA GLU A 25 -2.27 -11.34 -35.03
C GLU A 25 -1.81 -9.87 -35.00
N LEU A 26 -1.05 -9.44 -36.01
CA LEU A 26 -0.57 -8.05 -36.11
C LEU A 26 -1.58 -7.13 -36.81
N SER A 27 -2.80 -7.08 -36.27
CA SER A 27 -3.83 -6.13 -36.67
C SER A 27 -3.41 -4.68 -36.34
N SER A 28 -4.10 -3.70 -36.90
CA SER A 28 -3.89 -2.29 -36.56
C SER A 28 -4.11 -2.02 -35.06
N GLU A 29 -5.07 -2.71 -34.45
CA GLU A 29 -5.41 -2.57 -33.03
C GLU A 29 -4.30 -3.15 -32.15
N THR A 30 -3.84 -4.37 -32.44
CA THR A 30 -2.74 -5.01 -31.70
C THR A 30 -1.44 -4.23 -31.83
N ARG A 31 -1.13 -3.71 -33.02
CA ARG A 31 0.02 -2.82 -33.23
C ARG A 31 -0.08 -1.55 -32.39
N ALA A 32 -1.26 -0.93 -32.35
CA ALA A 32 -1.49 0.27 -31.56
C ALA A 32 -1.37 -0.01 -30.06
N LEU A 33 -1.95 -1.11 -29.57
CA LEU A 33 -1.84 -1.55 -28.18
C LEU A 33 -0.38 -1.77 -27.78
N LEU A 34 0.36 -2.56 -28.55
CA LEU A 34 1.78 -2.85 -28.28
C LEU A 34 2.65 -1.58 -28.31
N ALA A 35 2.39 -0.65 -29.25
CA ALA A 35 3.15 0.59 -29.31
C ALA A 35 2.87 1.53 -28.11
N ARG A 36 1.60 1.64 -27.68
CA ARG A 36 1.23 2.44 -26.50
C ARG A 36 1.84 1.87 -25.21
N THR A 37 1.69 0.56 -25.02
CA THR A 37 2.18 -0.14 -23.82
C THR A 37 3.70 -0.20 -23.77
N ALA A 38 4.39 -0.35 -24.91
CA ALA A 38 5.84 -0.22 -24.99
C ALA A 38 6.34 1.10 -24.38
N ARG A 39 5.71 2.22 -24.73
CA ARG A 39 6.06 3.53 -24.18
C ARG A 39 5.81 3.61 -22.67
N GLN A 40 4.70 3.04 -22.19
CA GLN A 40 4.38 2.98 -20.75
C GLN A 40 5.41 2.18 -19.94
N VAL A 41 6.19 1.29 -20.56
CA VAL A 41 7.25 0.50 -19.91
C VAL A 41 8.67 0.93 -20.32
N ALA A 42 8.82 2.18 -20.77
CA ALA A 42 10.09 2.78 -21.19
C ALA A 42 10.82 2.01 -22.31
N ILE A 43 10.06 1.44 -23.24
CA ILE A 43 10.59 1.03 -24.55
C ILE A 43 10.39 2.20 -25.50
N SER A 44 11.44 2.56 -26.27
CA SER A 44 11.37 3.71 -27.15
C SER A 44 10.37 3.48 -28.28
N GLN A 45 9.78 4.57 -28.80
CA GLN A 45 8.87 4.48 -29.94
C GLN A 45 9.55 3.83 -31.16
N GLN A 46 10.81 4.16 -31.40
CA GLN A 46 11.59 3.59 -32.49
C GLN A 46 11.76 2.07 -32.35
N ASP A 47 12.14 1.59 -31.16
CA ASP A 47 12.32 0.15 -30.91
C ASP A 47 10.99 -0.61 -31.04
N ALA A 48 9.89 0.00 -30.59
CA ALA A 48 8.55 -0.57 -30.74
C ALA A 48 8.15 -0.65 -32.23
N GLU A 49 8.31 0.42 -32.99
CA GLU A 49 8.01 0.44 -34.43
C GLU A 49 8.86 -0.57 -35.22
N ASP A 50 10.15 -0.67 -34.90
CA ASP A 50 11.07 -1.63 -35.48
C ASP A 50 10.64 -3.07 -35.18
N ALA A 51 10.29 -3.36 -33.93
CA ALA A 51 9.82 -4.68 -33.51
C ALA A 51 8.48 -5.06 -34.13
N LEU A 52 7.59 -4.09 -34.41
CA LEU A 52 6.29 -4.36 -35.02
C LEU A 52 6.38 -4.70 -36.53
N ARG A 53 7.54 -4.60 -37.18
CA ARG A 53 7.68 -4.91 -38.62
C ARG A 53 7.45 -6.38 -38.98
N SER A 54 7.66 -7.31 -38.05
CA SER A 54 7.48 -8.73 -38.30
C SER A 54 6.84 -9.45 -37.12
N LEU A 55 6.18 -10.57 -37.40
CA LEU A 55 5.54 -11.39 -36.36
C LEU A 55 6.54 -11.85 -35.28
N PRO A 56 7.71 -12.44 -35.60
CA PRO A 56 8.66 -12.88 -34.57
C PRO A 56 9.16 -11.74 -33.66
N THR A 57 9.44 -10.57 -34.24
CA THR A 57 9.92 -9.41 -33.48
C THR A 57 8.81 -8.78 -32.64
N ALA A 58 7.56 -8.79 -33.12
CA ALA A 58 6.41 -8.31 -32.35
C ALA A 58 6.06 -9.23 -31.18
N THR A 59 6.18 -10.56 -31.35
CA THR A 59 6.05 -11.51 -30.25
C THR A 59 7.13 -11.29 -29.19
N THR A 60 8.35 -10.93 -29.60
CA THR A 60 9.44 -10.58 -28.67
C THR A 60 9.12 -9.29 -27.91
N LEU A 61 8.59 -8.27 -28.59
CA LEU A 61 8.13 -7.03 -27.94
C LEU A 61 7.03 -7.29 -26.89
N LEU A 62 6.01 -8.09 -27.23
CA LEU A 62 4.94 -8.47 -26.30
C LEU A 62 5.51 -9.16 -25.04
N ARG A 63 6.49 -10.05 -25.21
CA ARG A 63 7.17 -10.72 -24.08
C ARG A 63 7.91 -9.71 -23.20
N GLU A 64 8.68 -8.82 -23.81
CA GLU A 64 9.46 -7.79 -23.09
C GLU A 64 8.53 -6.86 -22.30
N ILE A 65 7.43 -6.38 -22.89
CA ILE A 65 6.46 -5.53 -22.19
C ILE A 65 5.87 -6.27 -20.98
N ARG A 66 5.39 -7.51 -21.18
CA ARG A 66 4.87 -8.35 -20.09
C ARG A 66 5.90 -8.52 -18.97
N GLN A 67 7.17 -8.76 -19.35
CA GLN A 67 8.24 -8.96 -18.39
C GLN A 67 8.54 -7.70 -17.59
N ARG A 68 8.61 -6.52 -18.22
CA ARG A 68 8.85 -5.26 -17.50
C ARG A 68 7.75 -4.91 -16.51
N ILE A 69 6.49 -5.09 -16.90
CA ILE A 69 5.34 -4.89 -16.01
C ILE A 69 5.45 -5.83 -14.81
N ARG A 70 5.64 -7.14 -15.07
CA ARG A 70 5.76 -8.13 -14.01
C ARG A 70 6.92 -7.83 -13.08
N ASP A 71 8.14 -7.71 -13.62
CA ASP A 71 9.34 -7.56 -12.81
C ASP A 71 9.33 -6.23 -12.05
N GLY A 72 8.85 -5.15 -12.67
CA GLY A 72 8.71 -3.85 -12.02
C GLY A 72 7.67 -3.85 -10.89
N SER A 73 6.52 -4.49 -11.09
CA SER A 73 5.50 -4.66 -10.05
C SER A 73 6.05 -5.43 -8.84
N HIS A 74 6.81 -6.51 -9.07
CA HIS A 74 7.44 -7.28 -7.98
C HIS A 74 8.48 -6.44 -7.24
N ARG A 75 9.40 -5.78 -7.96
CA ARG A 75 10.42 -4.92 -7.34
C ARG A 75 9.80 -3.81 -6.50
N LEU A 76 8.78 -3.12 -7.02
CA LEU A 76 8.08 -2.07 -6.31
C LEU A 76 7.39 -2.63 -5.05
N GLY A 77 6.64 -3.73 -5.19
CA GLY A 77 5.94 -4.36 -4.07
C GLY A 77 6.89 -4.78 -2.94
N ASP A 78 8.00 -5.43 -3.30
CA ASP A 78 9.02 -5.88 -2.34
C ASP A 78 9.68 -4.69 -1.63
N ALA A 79 10.03 -3.64 -2.37
CA ALA A 79 10.64 -2.44 -1.81
C ALA A 79 9.69 -1.70 -0.86
N LEU A 80 8.41 -1.56 -1.21
CA LEU A 80 7.40 -0.93 -0.36
C LEU A 80 7.16 -1.72 0.92
N ASP A 81 7.07 -3.05 0.84
CA ASP A 81 6.94 -3.91 2.03
C ASP A 81 8.18 -3.80 2.94
N GLN A 82 9.38 -3.81 2.35
CA GLN A 82 10.61 -3.64 3.11
C GLN A 82 10.72 -2.27 3.78
N ALA A 83 10.43 -1.18 3.05
CA ALA A 83 10.43 0.17 3.57
C ALA A 83 9.40 0.33 4.70
N GLY A 84 8.18 -0.19 4.53
CA GLY A 84 7.15 -0.18 5.56
C GLY A 84 7.56 -0.94 6.82
N LYS A 85 8.22 -2.10 6.69
CA LYS A 85 8.77 -2.84 7.85
C LYS A 85 9.86 -2.06 8.59
N LEU A 86 10.69 -1.31 7.87
CA LEU A 86 11.74 -0.47 8.45
C LEU A 86 11.15 0.76 9.15
N GLN A 87 10.17 1.42 8.53
CA GLN A 87 9.41 2.52 9.12
C GLN A 87 8.71 2.10 10.42
N LYS A 88 8.06 0.93 10.45
CA LYS A 88 7.44 0.36 11.67
C LYS A 88 8.46 0.09 12.80
N LYS A 89 9.74 -0.07 12.47
CA LYS A 89 10.85 -0.21 13.44
C LYS A 89 11.53 1.12 13.80
N GLY A 90 11.11 2.22 13.19
CA GLY A 90 11.73 3.54 13.35
C GLY A 90 13.01 3.74 12.54
N ASP A 91 13.37 2.84 11.62
CA ASP A 91 14.57 2.93 10.80
C ASP A 91 14.29 3.65 9.47
N LEU A 92 14.02 4.96 9.56
CA LEU A 92 13.68 5.79 8.40
C LEU A 92 14.85 5.92 7.41
N ASP A 93 16.09 5.96 7.89
CA ASP A 93 17.27 6.05 7.03
C ASP A 93 17.37 4.84 6.10
N ARG A 94 17.21 3.61 6.63
CA ARG A 94 17.20 2.41 5.79
C ARG A 94 15.96 2.33 4.92
N ALA A 95 14.79 2.73 5.41
CA ALA A 95 13.58 2.76 4.58
C ALA A 95 13.78 3.69 3.37
N HIS A 96 14.37 4.86 3.60
CA HIS A 96 14.70 5.82 2.55
C HIS A 96 15.73 5.24 1.58
N GLN A 97 16.76 4.54 2.06
CA GLN A 97 17.75 3.92 1.19
C GLN A 97 17.14 2.86 0.26
N VAL A 98 16.22 2.02 0.76
CA VAL A 98 15.50 1.02 -0.05
C VAL A 98 14.80 1.66 -1.25
N MET A 99 14.14 2.80 -1.03
CA MET A 99 13.46 3.51 -2.12
C MET A 99 14.43 4.14 -3.12
N ARG A 100 15.60 4.64 -2.67
CA ARG A 100 16.67 5.10 -3.56
C ARG A 100 17.24 3.95 -4.42
N ASP A 101 17.45 2.79 -3.80
CA ASP A 101 17.99 1.61 -4.47
C ASP A 101 17.01 1.10 -5.55
N LEU A 102 15.70 1.11 -5.26
CA LEU A 102 14.67 0.82 -6.26
C LEU A 102 14.73 1.80 -7.43
N LEU A 103 14.77 3.11 -7.16
CA LEU A 103 14.81 4.13 -8.21
C LEU A 103 16.08 4.09 -9.07
N ALA A 104 17.16 3.49 -8.57
CA ALA A 104 18.38 3.29 -9.36
C ALA A 104 18.22 2.20 -10.43
N VAL A 105 17.30 1.25 -10.24
CA VAL A 105 17.12 0.10 -11.15
C VAL A 105 15.79 0.11 -11.90
N GLU A 106 14.77 0.80 -11.38
CA GLU A 106 13.45 0.81 -11.99
C GLU A 106 13.41 1.73 -13.22
N VAL A 107 12.86 1.23 -14.31
CA VAL A 107 12.78 1.91 -15.60
C VAL A 107 11.36 2.24 -16.02
N VAL A 108 10.36 1.52 -15.50
CA VAL A 108 8.94 1.73 -15.82
C VAL A 108 8.47 3.03 -15.16
N PRO A 109 8.05 4.06 -15.93
CA PRO A 109 7.71 5.37 -15.40
C PRO A 109 6.68 5.35 -14.27
N LEU A 110 5.59 4.58 -14.42
CA LEU A 110 4.55 4.49 -13.39
C LEU A 110 5.11 3.97 -12.05
N TYR A 111 5.96 2.95 -12.08
CA TYR A 111 6.53 2.39 -10.85
C TYR A 111 7.59 3.32 -10.24
N ARG A 112 8.32 4.07 -11.07
CA ARG A 112 9.22 5.12 -10.58
C ARG A 112 8.45 6.23 -9.88
N GLU A 113 7.35 6.70 -10.46
CA GLU A 113 6.49 7.72 -9.85
C GLU A 113 6.00 7.30 -8.47
N HIS A 114 5.48 6.07 -8.33
CA HIS A 114 5.08 5.53 -7.03
C HIS A 114 6.25 5.47 -6.03
N ALA A 115 7.44 5.10 -6.49
CA ALA A 115 8.63 5.05 -5.65
C ALA A 115 9.13 6.45 -5.25
N GLU A 116 9.01 7.45 -6.13
CA GLU A 116 9.32 8.87 -5.87
C GLU A 116 8.38 9.45 -4.83
N VAL A 117 7.07 9.22 -4.95
CA VAL A 117 6.07 9.64 -3.94
C VAL A 117 6.41 9.05 -2.56
N GLN A 118 6.73 7.75 -2.50
CA GLN A 118 7.10 7.13 -1.22
C GLN A 118 8.42 7.68 -0.65
N LEU A 119 9.37 8.04 -1.51
CA LEU A 119 10.64 8.66 -1.12
C LEU A 119 10.42 10.06 -0.53
N GLU A 120 9.55 10.85 -1.13
CA GLU A 120 9.15 12.18 -0.66
C GLU A 120 8.46 12.09 0.70
N GLU A 121 7.54 11.13 0.88
CA GLU A 121 6.90 10.88 2.17
C GLU A 121 7.94 10.56 3.27
N LEU A 122 8.88 9.65 2.99
CA LEU A 122 9.95 9.29 3.92
C LEU A 122 10.85 10.48 4.25
N THR A 123 11.17 11.32 3.26
CA THR A 123 11.95 12.54 3.46
C THR A 123 11.23 13.49 4.42
N GLY A 124 9.94 13.75 4.16
CA GLY A 124 9.13 14.59 5.04
C GLY A 124 9.04 14.02 6.46
N LEU A 125 8.88 12.70 6.61
CA LEU A 125 8.86 12.05 7.92
C LEU A 125 10.21 12.18 8.65
N MET A 126 11.33 12.10 7.95
CA MET A 126 12.66 12.35 8.54
C MET A 126 12.79 13.81 9.03
N GLU A 127 12.20 14.78 8.32
CA GLU A 127 12.16 16.18 8.78
C GLU A 127 11.29 16.35 10.03
N VAL A 128 10.14 15.69 10.10
CA VAL A 128 9.29 15.64 11.31
C VAL A 128 10.09 15.04 12.47
N LEU A 129 10.83 13.94 12.23
CA LEU A 129 11.67 13.29 13.24
C LEU A 129 12.74 14.25 13.76
N ALA A 130 13.38 15.00 12.87
CA ALA A 130 14.49 15.90 13.19
C ALA A 130 14.03 17.20 13.88
N THR A 131 12.86 17.72 13.52
CA THR A 131 12.41 19.06 13.96
C THR A 131 11.28 19.02 14.99
N GLY A 132 10.48 17.95 15.02
CA GLY A 132 9.23 17.88 15.77
C GLY A 132 8.10 18.73 15.18
N ARG A 133 8.27 19.27 13.97
CA ARG A 133 7.23 20.06 13.28
C ARG A 133 6.46 19.18 12.33
N LEU A 134 5.14 19.35 12.30
CA LEU A 134 4.27 18.62 11.38
C LEU A 134 4.44 19.13 9.95
N ASN A 135 4.23 18.23 9.00
CA ASN A 135 4.10 18.51 7.59
C ASN A 135 2.65 18.23 7.16
N PRO A 136 1.89 19.24 6.68
CA PRO A 136 0.47 19.08 6.34
C PRO A 136 0.23 18.14 5.15
N ASP A 137 1.25 17.91 4.31
CA ASP A 137 1.16 17.06 3.12
C ASP A 137 1.40 15.58 3.45
N LEU A 138 1.81 15.26 4.70
CA LEU A 138 2.08 13.89 5.14
C LEU A 138 0.88 13.26 5.84
N PRO A 139 0.72 11.93 5.76
CA PRO A 139 -0.32 11.23 6.50
C PRO A 139 -0.12 11.35 8.02
N ASP A 140 -1.23 11.58 8.71
CA ASP A 140 -1.26 11.85 10.16
C ASP A 140 -0.63 10.76 11.03
N ARG A 141 -0.94 9.49 10.79
CA ARG A 141 -0.51 8.37 11.63
C ARG A 141 1.00 8.12 11.55
N PRO A 142 1.64 8.10 10.36
CA PRO A 142 3.09 8.14 10.24
C PRO A 142 3.74 9.30 11.00
N GLN A 143 3.20 10.53 10.89
CA GLN A 143 3.72 11.67 11.66
C GLN A 143 3.63 11.45 13.17
N LEU A 144 2.51 10.91 13.66
CA LEU A 144 2.33 10.54 15.06
C LEU A 144 3.38 9.54 15.55
N ALA A 145 3.65 8.50 14.75
CA ALA A 145 4.64 7.47 15.06
C ALA A 145 6.06 8.05 15.14
N VAL A 146 6.40 8.95 14.22
CA VAL A 146 7.68 9.63 14.19
C VAL A 146 7.86 10.57 15.38
N LEU A 147 6.81 11.31 15.75
CA LEU A 147 6.85 12.15 16.95
C LEU A 147 7.03 11.30 18.22
N ALA A 148 6.34 10.16 18.32
CA ALA A 148 6.53 9.23 19.44
C ALA A 148 7.97 8.70 19.50
N GLN A 149 8.55 8.36 18.35
CA GLN A 149 9.96 7.97 18.26
C GLN A 149 10.91 9.10 18.72
N ARG A 150 10.65 10.34 18.31
CA ARG A 150 11.41 11.51 18.74
C ARG A 150 11.40 11.68 20.26
N ILE A 151 10.24 11.48 20.90
CA ILE A 151 10.10 11.51 22.36
C ILE A 151 10.93 10.40 23.02
N GLN A 152 10.87 9.18 22.47
CA GLN A 152 11.70 8.05 22.94
C GLN A 152 13.21 8.31 22.81
N GLN A 153 13.62 9.18 21.88
CA GLN A 153 15.01 9.64 21.74
C GLN A 153 15.40 10.74 22.74
N GLY A 154 14.48 11.13 23.64
CA GLY A 154 14.74 12.09 24.73
C GLY A 154 14.39 13.54 24.40
N HIS A 155 13.73 13.80 23.27
CA HIS A 155 13.25 15.14 22.95
C HIS A 155 11.88 15.41 23.57
N ALA A 156 11.72 16.53 24.28
CA ALA A 156 10.43 16.90 24.85
C ALA A 156 9.39 17.20 23.76
N LEU A 157 8.14 16.79 24.00
CA LEU A 157 7.00 17.15 23.15
C LEU A 157 6.63 18.63 23.36
N ALA A 158 6.79 19.44 22.31
CA ALA A 158 6.21 20.78 22.28
C ALA A 158 4.72 20.68 21.91
N LEU A 159 3.82 20.87 22.87
CA LEU A 159 2.38 20.77 22.61
C LEU A 159 1.85 22.04 21.92
N THR A 160 2.12 22.16 20.63
CA THR A 160 1.64 23.24 19.75
C THR A 160 0.18 23.02 19.34
N ASP A 161 -0.46 24.05 18.79
CA ASP A 161 -1.85 23.94 18.32
C ASP A 161 -2.00 22.95 17.17
N ASP A 162 -1.00 22.84 16.29
CA ASP A 162 -1.00 21.86 15.21
C ASP A 162 -0.94 20.42 15.73
N ILE A 163 -0.14 20.16 16.78
CA ILE A 163 -0.08 18.83 17.43
C ILE A 163 -1.40 18.52 18.15
N ARG A 164 -2.01 19.51 18.83
CA ARG A 164 -3.35 19.32 19.41
C ARG A 164 -4.38 19.00 18.33
N ALA A 165 -4.34 19.72 17.19
CA ALA A 165 -5.25 19.50 16.08
C ALA A 165 -5.07 18.11 15.44
N LEU A 166 -3.81 17.66 15.28
CA LEU A 166 -3.49 16.30 14.84
C LEU A 166 -4.09 15.25 15.78
N LEU A 167 -3.86 15.39 17.09
CA LEU A 167 -4.35 14.43 18.08
C LEU A 167 -5.87 14.37 18.13
N ARG A 168 -6.57 15.52 18.05
CA ARG A 168 -8.03 15.56 17.94
C ARG A 168 -8.55 14.82 16.70
N ARG A 169 -7.83 14.90 15.59
CA ARG A 169 -8.22 14.24 14.33
C ARG A 169 -8.00 12.73 14.38
N ILE A 170 -6.88 12.27 14.95
CA ILE A 170 -6.55 10.84 15.00
C ILE A 170 -7.26 10.11 16.15
N ALA A 171 -7.43 10.73 17.32
CA ALA A 171 -8.02 10.10 18.50
C ALA A 171 -9.33 9.31 18.23
N PRO A 172 -10.35 9.86 17.55
CA PRO A 172 -11.57 9.11 17.26
C PRO A 172 -11.33 7.91 16.32
N THR A 173 -10.33 7.99 15.44
CA THR A 173 -9.94 6.87 14.57
C THR A 173 -9.35 5.69 15.34
N ALA A 174 -8.93 5.89 16.59
CA ALA A 174 -8.50 4.85 17.52
C ALA A 174 -9.55 4.57 18.62
N ALA A 175 -10.80 5.03 18.45
CA ALA A 175 -11.87 4.94 19.44
C ALA A 175 -11.54 5.58 20.80
N VAL A 176 -10.79 6.69 20.78
CA VAL A 176 -10.61 7.55 21.95
C VAL A 176 -11.67 8.64 21.91
N SER A 177 -12.36 8.86 23.03
CA SER A 177 -13.43 9.86 23.11
C SER A 177 -12.88 11.29 23.10
N GLU A 178 -13.72 12.25 22.71
CA GLU A 178 -13.37 13.68 22.76
C GLU A 178 -13.00 14.11 24.19
N THR A 179 -13.72 13.62 25.21
CA THR A 179 -13.44 13.94 26.61
C THR A 179 -12.08 13.42 27.08
N GLU A 180 -11.75 12.16 26.76
CA GLU A 180 -10.42 11.59 27.04
C GLU A 180 -9.32 12.35 26.29
N THR A 181 -9.60 12.76 25.05
CA THR A 181 -8.68 13.53 24.22
C THR A 181 -8.39 14.89 24.83
N GLU A 182 -9.41 15.69 25.15
CA GLU A 182 -9.23 17.01 25.75
C GLU A 182 -8.57 16.94 27.13
N GLU A 183 -8.82 15.88 27.91
CA GLU A 183 -8.14 15.67 29.18
C GLU A 183 -6.64 15.43 28.99
N ALA A 184 -6.28 14.56 28.04
CA ALA A 184 -4.89 14.27 27.71
C ALA A 184 -4.14 15.52 27.17
N LEU A 185 -4.82 16.37 26.40
CA LEU A 185 -4.23 17.58 25.80
C LEU A 185 -3.95 18.72 26.80
N LYS A 186 -4.24 18.54 28.09
CA LYS A 186 -3.93 19.52 29.14
C LYS A 186 -2.44 19.60 29.49
N SER A 187 -1.67 18.54 29.23
CA SER A 187 -0.23 18.53 29.47
C SER A 187 0.53 17.78 28.37
N PRO A 188 1.84 18.04 28.20
CA PRO A 188 2.68 17.25 27.29
C PRO A 188 2.66 15.75 27.61
N GLU A 189 2.76 15.38 28.89
CA GLU A 189 2.78 13.96 29.31
C GLU A 189 1.45 13.26 29.01
N GLY A 190 0.33 13.96 29.15
CA GLY A 190 -0.98 13.45 28.76
C GLY A 190 -1.07 13.24 27.24
N ALA A 191 -0.56 14.20 26.46
CA ALA A 191 -0.52 14.09 25.01
C ALA A 191 0.39 12.92 24.55
N GLU A 192 1.54 12.72 25.18
CA GLU A 192 2.43 11.59 24.93
C GLU A 192 1.73 10.25 25.23
N ALA A 193 1.06 10.13 26.37
CA ALA A 193 0.29 8.94 26.72
C ALA A 193 -0.85 8.66 25.72
N LEU A 194 -1.50 9.72 25.21
CA LEU A 194 -2.52 9.61 24.17
C LEU A 194 -1.92 9.10 22.85
N MET A 195 -0.77 9.64 22.43
CA MET A 195 -0.05 9.18 21.24
C MET A 195 0.26 7.68 21.33
N GLU A 196 0.85 7.24 22.45
CA GLU A 196 1.18 5.83 22.68
C GLU A 196 -0.07 4.94 22.68
N MET A 197 -1.16 5.39 23.31
CA MET A 197 -2.42 4.67 23.32
C MET A 197 -2.99 4.49 21.91
N ILE A 198 -3.04 5.56 21.10
CA ILE A 198 -3.51 5.54 19.72
C ILE A 198 -2.69 4.54 18.90
N LEU A 199 -1.35 4.67 18.90
CA LEU A 199 -0.45 3.82 18.14
C LEU A 199 -0.57 2.34 18.57
N SER A 200 -0.66 2.09 19.89
CA SER A 200 -0.83 0.76 20.47
C SER A 200 -2.15 0.10 20.03
N ARG A 201 -3.26 0.86 20.03
CA ARG A 201 -4.55 0.35 19.58
C ARG A 201 -4.52 -0.04 18.10
N PHE A 202 -3.94 0.80 17.24
CA PHE A 202 -3.77 0.47 15.83
C PHE A 202 -2.93 -0.80 15.64
N GLN A 203 -1.77 -0.89 16.29
CA GLN A 203 -0.87 -2.02 16.16
C GLN A 203 -1.47 -3.34 16.66
N LYS A 204 -2.27 -3.28 17.74
CA LYS A 204 -2.98 -4.46 18.28
C LYS A 204 -4.15 -4.86 17.37
N GLY A 205 -4.90 -3.89 16.88
CA GLY A 205 -6.02 -4.13 15.97
C GLY A 205 -5.58 -4.72 14.64
N GLU A 206 -4.52 -4.18 14.03
CA GLU A 206 -3.92 -4.71 12.80
C GLU A 206 -3.55 -6.19 12.96
N ARG A 207 -2.81 -6.50 14.03
CA ARG A 207 -2.35 -7.88 14.33
C ARG A 207 -3.53 -8.83 14.56
N ARG A 208 -4.55 -8.37 15.30
CA ARG A 208 -5.76 -9.16 15.56
C ARG A 208 -6.49 -9.44 14.25
N PHE A 209 -6.78 -8.40 13.47
CA PHE A 209 -7.51 -8.51 12.22
C PHE A 209 -6.80 -9.44 11.23
N LEU A 210 -5.50 -9.21 10.96
CA LEU A 210 -4.75 -10.03 10.00
C LEU A 210 -4.70 -11.50 10.40
N ARG A 211 -4.42 -11.78 11.68
CA ARG A 211 -4.41 -13.17 12.19
C ARG A 211 -5.76 -13.85 12.01
N SER A 212 -6.85 -13.14 12.32
CA SER A 212 -8.20 -13.67 12.16
C SER A 212 -8.58 -13.83 10.70
N MET A 213 -8.16 -12.92 9.82
CA MET A 213 -8.40 -13.00 8.37
C MET A 213 -7.72 -14.24 7.75
N TYR A 214 -6.46 -14.52 8.12
CA TYR A 214 -5.80 -15.75 7.68
C TYR A 214 -6.53 -17.01 8.13
N ARG A 215 -6.98 -17.03 9.39
CA ARG A 215 -7.73 -18.18 9.93
C ARG A 215 -9.10 -18.33 9.28
N MET A 216 -9.81 -17.24 9.06
CA MET A 216 -11.08 -17.21 8.34
C MET A 216 -10.93 -17.76 6.91
N THR A 217 -9.90 -17.31 6.19
CA THR A 217 -9.60 -17.79 4.83
C THR A 217 -9.33 -19.30 4.84
N SER A 218 -8.51 -19.78 5.78
CA SER A 218 -8.25 -21.21 5.91
C SER A 218 -9.50 -22.04 6.22
N LEU A 219 -10.43 -21.53 7.04
CA LEU A 219 -11.69 -22.22 7.36
C LEU A 219 -12.61 -22.25 6.14
N ARG A 220 -12.73 -21.12 5.43
CA ARG A 220 -13.49 -21.02 4.18
C ARG A 220 -12.98 -22.02 3.14
N ASP A 221 -11.66 -22.07 2.93
CA ASP A 221 -11.04 -22.94 1.93
C ASP A 221 -11.18 -24.43 2.31
N ALA A 222 -11.34 -24.74 3.60
CA ALA A 222 -11.69 -26.07 4.10
C ALA A 222 -13.21 -26.38 4.05
N GLY A 223 -14.04 -25.45 3.58
CA GLY A 223 -15.50 -25.58 3.51
C GLY A 223 -16.25 -25.24 4.80
N ASP A 224 -15.55 -24.85 5.88
CA ASP A 224 -16.16 -24.44 7.15
C ASP A 224 -16.53 -22.94 7.12
N LEU A 225 -17.61 -22.63 6.40
CA LEU A 225 -18.10 -21.26 6.26
C LEU A 225 -18.60 -20.68 7.60
N GLU A 226 -19.23 -21.49 8.46
CA GLU A 226 -19.72 -20.99 9.74
C GLU A 226 -18.57 -20.70 10.71
N GLY A 227 -17.54 -21.56 10.75
CA GLY A 227 -16.31 -21.28 11.47
C GLY A 227 -15.64 -19.99 10.96
N ALA A 228 -15.59 -19.79 9.65
CA ALA A 228 -15.09 -18.56 9.05
C ALA A 228 -15.88 -17.31 9.51
N ARG A 229 -17.22 -17.36 9.50
CA ARG A 229 -18.08 -16.28 10.02
C ARG A 229 -17.82 -16.03 11.50
N GLN A 230 -17.74 -17.09 12.29
CA GLN A 230 -17.49 -16.98 13.72
C GLN A 230 -16.16 -16.28 14.00
N GLN A 231 -15.11 -16.54 13.21
CA GLN A 231 -13.83 -15.81 13.36
C GLN A 231 -13.99 -14.29 13.19
N MET A 232 -14.82 -13.82 12.24
CA MET A 232 -15.06 -12.38 12.07
C MET A 232 -15.94 -11.81 13.19
N ARG A 233 -16.95 -12.56 13.66
CA ARG A 233 -17.75 -12.15 14.83
C ARG A 233 -16.90 -12.04 16.10
N ASP A 234 -15.95 -12.96 16.30
CA ASP A 234 -15.01 -12.93 17.43
C ASP A 234 -14.13 -11.67 17.39
N VAL A 235 -13.71 -11.22 16.20
CA VAL A 235 -12.99 -9.94 16.05
C VAL A 235 -13.89 -8.77 16.42
N LEU A 236 -15.12 -8.72 15.89
CA LEU A 236 -16.07 -7.63 16.14
C LEU A 236 -16.49 -7.51 17.61
N ALA A 237 -16.41 -8.59 18.38
CA ALA A 237 -16.69 -8.58 19.81
C ALA A 237 -15.64 -7.84 20.65
N VAL A 238 -14.39 -7.76 20.17
CA VAL A 238 -13.26 -7.22 20.94
C VAL A 238 -12.55 -6.05 20.27
N GLU A 239 -12.77 -5.84 18.97
CA GLU A 239 -12.16 -4.75 18.22
C GLU A 239 -12.88 -3.43 18.49
N VAL A 240 -12.11 -2.40 18.81
CA VAL A 240 -12.62 -1.06 19.11
C VAL A 240 -12.23 -0.06 18.03
N VAL A 241 -11.14 -0.28 17.32
CA VAL A 241 -10.66 0.63 16.27
C VAL A 241 -11.62 0.57 15.07
N PRO A 242 -12.30 1.67 14.71
CA PRO A 242 -13.32 1.68 13.66
C PRO A 242 -12.88 1.03 12.35
N LEU A 243 -11.67 1.35 11.88
CA LEU A 243 -11.10 0.79 10.65
C LEU A 243 -11.12 -0.75 10.64
N TYR A 244 -10.60 -1.40 11.69
CA TYR A 244 -10.52 -2.85 11.71
C TYR A 244 -11.87 -3.53 11.96
N ARG A 245 -12.82 -2.82 12.59
CA ARG A 245 -14.22 -3.27 12.68
C ARG A 245 -14.87 -3.28 11.31
N GLU A 246 -14.76 -2.19 10.57
CA GLU A 246 -15.31 -2.06 9.21
C GLU A 246 -14.74 -3.14 8.28
N MET A 247 -13.42 -3.35 8.30
CA MET A 247 -12.79 -4.42 7.53
C MET A 247 -13.32 -5.82 7.91
N ALA A 248 -13.57 -6.09 9.20
CA ALA A 248 -14.13 -7.36 9.64
C ALA A 248 -15.62 -7.51 9.24
N GLU A 249 -16.39 -6.43 9.26
CA GLU A 249 -17.77 -6.38 8.76
C GLU A 249 -17.84 -6.63 7.25
N GLU A 250 -16.90 -6.08 6.47
CA GLU A 250 -16.75 -6.37 5.04
C GLU A 250 -16.46 -7.83 4.76
N GLN A 251 -15.49 -8.42 5.47
CA GLN A 251 -15.18 -9.84 5.34
C GLN A 251 -16.40 -10.71 5.68
N LEU A 252 -17.14 -10.37 6.74
CA LEU A 252 -18.35 -11.08 7.12
C LEU A 252 -19.43 -10.99 6.02
N ARG A 253 -19.68 -9.79 5.46
CA ARG A 253 -20.59 -9.60 4.32
C ARG A 253 -20.17 -10.42 3.09
N GLY A 254 -18.87 -10.53 2.83
CA GLY A 254 -18.33 -11.35 1.75
C GLY A 254 -18.63 -12.85 1.92
N LEU A 255 -18.63 -13.37 3.15
CA LEU A 255 -18.95 -14.77 3.46
C LEU A 255 -20.47 -15.08 3.40
N ASP A 256 -21.30 -14.04 3.44
CA ASP A 256 -22.76 -14.16 3.34
C ASP A 256 -23.27 -14.04 1.90
N SER A 257 -22.41 -13.59 0.99
CA SER A 257 -22.74 -13.50 -0.44
C SER A 257 -22.68 -14.89 -1.10
N PRO A 258 -23.64 -15.26 -1.96
CA PRO A 258 -23.56 -16.52 -2.70
C PRO A 258 -22.30 -16.54 -3.59
N PRO A 259 -21.68 -17.71 -3.81
CA PRO A 259 -20.53 -17.79 -4.70
C PRO A 259 -20.91 -17.28 -6.10
N PRO A 260 -19.99 -16.60 -6.82
CA PRO A 260 -20.28 -16.12 -8.16
C PRO A 260 -20.69 -17.30 -9.05
N VAL A 261 -21.77 -17.09 -9.82
CA VAL A 261 -22.29 -18.08 -10.76
C VAL A 261 -21.21 -18.32 -11.82
N SER A 262 -20.72 -19.57 -11.90
CA SER A 262 -19.73 -20.01 -12.88
C SER A 262 -20.32 -20.09 -14.28
#